data_AF-A0A956CHF1-F1
#
_entry.id   AF-A0A956CHF1-F1
#
_cell.length_a   1.000
_cell.length_b   1.000
_cell.length_c   1.000
_cell.angle_alpha   90.00
_cell.angle_beta   90.00
_cell.angle_gamma   90.00
#
_symmetry.space_group_name_H-M   'P 1'
#
loop_
_entity.id
_entity.type
_entity.pdbx_description
1 polymer ?
#
loop_
_entity_poly.entity_id
_entity_poly.type
_entity_poly.pdbx_seq_one_letter_code
_entity_poly.pdbx_strand_id
1 'polypeptide(L)'
;MQGFELMLTRRDTRRVSMLGLLLVVGCAAAAPPARSPRPVSTPVVQAVPEPALAPPPRSEAANRCLPDGPPKPLPREPEHDVGLCVDHRKTERVLRPKLEKRYDRQTKDGTVEVSFGCDPLTASIVRIEVETGSGHGGSLQLWQLTRKDDEDHFDVLAVANDTYYGAPAKVGDQPGIFVARGAISVRDLETVLAEVRPLLTTRVRELEPKGLGLGKVSFSSADFHARIALEDDSGHVLARSYTGYPTSSSQQQYLGLRLAMTELSPVLEQVAFQPELPNAELRSWYVVTARRAWPRVQGQYAWWVRERLVAMAGKAGDRSLVPMVVQELRRGLREIEKAKAEDKKSLADRYLTEPLDVLARITGWDPRHPEDGSERALPEAAREAVSECDLSPSS
;
A
#
# COMPACT_ATOMS: atom_id res chain seq x y z
N MET A 1 -1.43 23.64 25.37
CA MET A 1 -1.81 22.22 25.57
C MET A 1 -3.32 22.16 25.73
N GLN A 2 -4.02 21.96 24.61
CA GLN A 2 -5.47 21.76 24.51
C GLN A 2 -5.67 20.67 23.46
N GLY A 3 -6.54 19.71 23.78
CA GLY A 3 -6.66 18.42 23.13
C GLY A 3 -7.42 18.42 21.81
N PHE A 4 -7.23 17.33 21.07
CA PHE A 4 -8.04 16.93 19.94
C PHE A 4 -8.64 15.55 20.25
N GLU A 5 -9.91 15.53 20.62
CA GLU A 5 -10.75 14.33 20.64
C GLU A 5 -11.17 13.97 19.21
N LEU A 6 -10.81 12.74 18.79
CA LEU A 6 -11.38 12.11 17.61
C LEU A 6 -12.84 11.73 17.89
N MET A 7 -13.75 12.30 17.10
CA MET A 7 -15.15 11.86 17.01
C MET A 7 -15.24 10.43 16.47
N LEU A 8 -15.32 9.45 17.37
CA LEU A 8 -16.01 8.20 17.12
C LEU A 8 -17.45 8.35 17.60
N THR A 9 -18.38 8.33 16.66
CA THR A 9 -19.82 8.51 16.91
C THR A 9 -20.38 7.36 17.76
N ARG A 10 -21.00 7.74 18.87
CA ARG A 10 -21.83 6.97 19.82
C ARG A 10 -22.68 5.88 19.14
N ARG A 11 -22.54 4.65 19.62
CA ARG A 11 -23.56 3.58 19.56
C ARG A 11 -24.49 3.70 20.77
N ASP A 12 -25.78 3.52 20.51
CA ASP A 12 -26.87 3.42 21.47
C ASP A 12 -26.59 2.40 22.60
N THR A 13 -26.61 2.88 23.84
CA THR A 13 -26.61 2.04 25.04
C THR A 13 -28.04 1.62 25.37
N ARG A 14 -28.43 0.41 24.94
CA ARG A 14 -29.56 -0.29 25.57
C ARG A 14 -29.09 -0.92 26.89
N ARG A 15 -29.80 -0.56 27.96
CA ARG A 15 -29.69 -1.10 29.33
C ARG A 15 -29.69 -2.64 29.31
N VAL A 16 -28.65 -3.24 29.87
CA VAL A 16 -28.69 -4.63 30.37
C VAL A 16 -28.41 -4.58 31.86
N SER A 17 -29.33 -5.20 32.61
CA SER A 17 -29.37 -5.28 34.06
C SER A 17 -28.09 -5.85 34.67
N MET A 18 -27.63 -5.22 35.76
CA MET A 18 -26.67 -5.79 36.70
C MET A 18 -27.23 -7.09 37.29
N LEU A 19 -26.59 -8.22 36.99
CA LEU A 19 -26.62 -9.40 37.84
C LEU A 19 -25.22 -9.55 38.45
N GLY A 20 -25.16 -9.53 39.79
CA GLY A 20 -23.93 -9.61 40.55
C GLY A 20 -23.24 -10.95 40.39
N LEU A 21 -21.93 -10.90 40.12
CA LEU A 21 -21.04 -12.05 40.14
C LEU A 21 -20.13 -11.93 41.38
N LEU A 22 -20.29 -12.86 42.32
CA LEU A 22 -19.37 -13.06 43.44
C LEU A 22 -17.99 -13.46 42.91
N LEU A 23 -16.96 -12.68 43.28
CA LEU A 23 -15.55 -13.03 43.09
C LEU A 23 -15.05 -13.79 44.32
N VAL A 24 -14.83 -15.10 44.17
CA VAL A 24 -14.08 -15.93 45.13
C VAL A 24 -12.60 -15.79 44.80
N VAL A 25 -11.84 -15.19 45.71
CA VAL A 25 -10.37 -15.09 45.62
C VAL A 25 -9.78 -16.40 46.15
N GLY A 26 -9.36 -17.28 45.25
CA GLY A 26 -8.56 -18.47 45.57
C GLY A 26 -7.07 -18.17 45.39
N CYS A 27 -6.30 -18.22 46.48
CA CYS A 27 -4.83 -18.17 46.43
C CYS A 27 -4.29 -19.50 45.88
N ALA A 28 -3.80 -19.51 44.65
CA ALA A 28 -3.00 -20.62 44.11
C ALA A 28 -1.52 -20.38 44.42
N ALA A 29 -0.90 -21.31 45.15
CA ALA A 29 0.53 -21.32 45.41
C ALA A 29 1.31 -21.58 44.12
N ALA A 30 2.27 -20.69 43.80
CA ALA A 30 3.13 -20.82 42.64
C ALA A 30 4.16 -21.95 42.85
N ALA A 31 4.27 -22.84 41.86
CA ALA A 31 5.30 -23.86 41.80
C ALA A 31 6.68 -23.23 41.50
N PRO A 32 7.79 -23.79 42.05
CA PRO A 32 9.13 -23.27 41.81
C PRO A 32 9.56 -23.50 40.35
N PRO A 33 10.38 -22.60 39.77
CA PRO A 33 10.84 -22.72 38.39
C PRO A 33 11.78 -23.91 38.20
N ALA A 34 11.53 -24.68 37.14
CA ALA A 34 12.40 -25.77 36.70
C ALA A 34 13.77 -25.24 36.26
N ARG A 35 14.84 -25.93 36.67
CA ARG A 35 16.22 -25.65 36.26
C ARG A 35 16.38 -25.91 34.76
N SER A 36 16.83 -24.89 34.02
CA SER A 36 17.19 -25.01 32.61
C SER A 36 18.37 -25.99 32.42
N PRO A 37 18.35 -26.84 31.38
CA PRO A 37 19.47 -27.70 31.04
C PRO A 37 20.67 -26.87 30.56
N ARG A 38 21.88 -27.33 30.90
CA ARG A 38 23.13 -26.72 30.46
C ARG A 38 23.30 -26.89 28.94
N PRO A 39 23.85 -25.89 28.23
CA PRO A 39 24.17 -26.01 26.82
C PRO A 39 25.26 -27.06 26.59
N VAL A 40 25.03 -27.92 25.61
CA VAL A 40 26.01 -28.90 25.10
C VAL A 40 26.93 -28.18 24.13
N SER A 41 28.21 -28.09 24.47
CA SER A 41 29.25 -27.54 23.59
C SER A 41 29.48 -28.47 22.40
N THR A 42 29.16 -28.01 21.19
CA THR A 42 29.55 -28.67 19.95
C THR A 42 30.99 -28.30 19.60
N PRO A 43 31.84 -29.26 19.17
CA PRO A 43 33.20 -28.95 18.74
C PRO A 43 33.18 -28.13 17.44
N VAL A 44 33.92 -27.02 17.45
CA VAL A 44 34.16 -26.16 16.30
C VAL A 44 35.07 -26.92 15.32
N VAL A 45 34.54 -27.27 14.15
CA VAL A 45 35.33 -27.75 13.02
C VAL A 45 35.99 -26.54 12.36
N GLN A 46 37.32 -26.45 12.42
CA GLN A 46 38.09 -25.44 11.69
C GLN A 46 37.97 -25.72 10.19
N ALA A 47 37.36 -24.80 9.46
CA ALA A 47 37.34 -24.81 8.01
C ALA A 47 38.76 -24.58 7.47
N VAL A 48 39.19 -25.47 6.58
CA VAL A 48 40.45 -25.32 5.81
C VAL A 48 40.30 -24.09 4.91
N PRO A 49 41.26 -23.15 4.90
CA PRO A 49 41.19 -21.97 4.03
C PRO A 49 41.27 -22.40 2.57
N GLU A 50 40.19 -22.10 1.85
CA GLU A 50 40.09 -22.26 0.40
C GLU A 50 41.08 -21.27 -0.27
N PRO A 51 41.88 -21.70 -1.26
CA PRO A 51 42.83 -20.83 -1.93
C PRO A 51 42.10 -19.66 -2.60
N ALA A 52 42.48 -18.44 -2.24
CA ALA A 52 41.91 -17.22 -2.79
C ALA A 52 42.09 -17.19 -4.31
N LEU A 53 40.98 -17.34 -5.03
CA LEU A 53 40.90 -17.07 -6.46
C LEU A 53 41.27 -15.59 -6.67
N ALA A 54 42.23 -15.33 -7.56
CA ALA A 54 42.57 -13.98 -7.97
C ALA A 54 41.32 -13.25 -8.46
N PRO A 55 41.10 -11.97 -8.07
CA PRO A 55 39.94 -11.21 -8.52
C PRO A 55 39.97 -11.14 -10.06
N PRO A 56 38.85 -11.41 -10.74
CA PRO A 56 38.80 -11.29 -12.19
C PRO A 56 39.17 -9.86 -12.60
N PRO A 57 39.85 -9.68 -13.74
CA PRO A 57 40.16 -8.36 -14.27
C PRO A 57 38.86 -7.55 -14.46
N ARG A 58 38.92 -6.22 -14.26
CA ARG A 58 37.83 -5.23 -14.45
C ARG A 58 37.32 -5.12 -15.90
N SER A 59 37.36 -6.18 -16.70
CA SER A 59 36.66 -6.22 -17.98
C SER A 59 35.17 -6.41 -17.71
N GLU A 60 34.35 -5.43 -18.09
CA GLU A 60 32.89 -5.54 -18.18
C GLU A 60 32.23 -6.07 -16.90
N ALA A 61 32.41 -5.36 -15.78
CA ALA A 61 31.59 -5.63 -14.61
C ALA A 61 30.11 -5.52 -15.04
N ALA A 62 29.37 -6.63 -14.96
CA ALA A 62 27.96 -6.67 -15.28
C ALA A 62 27.27 -5.52 -14.51
N ASN A 63 26.52 -4.68 -15.22
CA ASN A 63 25.84 -3.52 -14.64
C ASN A 63 25.10 -3.96 -13.38
N ARG A 64 25.45 -3.36 -12.24
CA ARG A 64 24.98 -3.82 -10.92
C ARG A 64 23.47 -3.61 -10.73
N CYS A 65 22.86 -2.80 -11.58
CA CYS A 65 21.43 -2.52 -11.61
C CYS A 65 20.64 -3.43 -12.55
N LEU A 66 21.29 -4.16 -13.46
CA LEU A 66 20.57 -5.00 -14.41
C LEU A 66 20.04 -6.26 -13.70
N PRO A 67 18.74 -6.58 -13.84
CA PRO A 67 18.26 -7.92 -13.53
C PRO A 67 18.91 -8.95 -14.46
N ASP A 68 18.90 -10.22 -14.08
CA ASP A 68 19.44 -11.35 -14.86
C ASP A 68 18.54 -11.68 -16.09
N GLY A 69 18.20 -10.67 -16.89
CA GLY A 69 17.31 -10.75 -18.04
C GLY A 69 16.35 -9.54 -18.14
N PRO A 70 15.67 -9.36 -19.28
CA PRO A 70 14.71 -8.28 -19.43
C PRO A 70 13.57 -8.41 -18.41
N PRO A 71 12.98 -7.28 -17.94
CA PRO A 71 11.83 -7.33 -17.06
C PRO A 71 10.73 -8.16 -17.70
N LYS A 72 10.15 -9.10 -16.96
CA LYS A 72 8.97 -9.84 -17.43
C LYS A 72 7.88 -8.82 -17.83
N PRO A 73 7.24 -8.97 -19.01
CA PRO A 73 6.16 -8.08 -19.39
C PRO A 73 5.07 -8.13 -18.31
N LEU A 74 4.44 -7.00 -18.03
CA LEU A 74 3.29 -7.00 -17.15
C LEU A 74 2.18 -7.83 -17.80
N PRO A 75 1.45 -8.66 -17.04
CA PRO A 75 0.26 -9.30 -17.58
C PRO A 75 -0.68 -8.21 -18.09
N ARG A 76 -1.10 -8.34 -19.36
CA ARG A 76 -2.03 -7.38 -19.98
C ARG A 76 -3.28 -7.28 -19.11
N GLU A 77 -3.78 -6.06 -18.96
CA GLU A 77 -5.12 -5.91 -18.43
C GLU A 77 -6.10 -6.50 -19.47
N PRO A 78 -7.02 -7.36 -19.05
CA PRO A 78 -7.99 -7.96 -19.96
C PRO A 78 -8.83 -6.85 -20.62
N GLU A 79 -9.04 -6.98 -21.93
CA GLU A 79 -9.90 -6.07 -22.67
C GLU A 79 -11.36 -6.29 -22.25
N HIS A 80 -12.08 -5.22 -21.93
CA HIS A 80 -13.49 -5.32 -21.56
C HIS A 80 -14.35 -5.65 -22.78
N ASP A 81 -15.02 -6.80 -22.75
CA ASP A 81 -16.15 -7.03 -23.65
C ASP A 81 -17.30 -6.09 -23.23
N VAL A 82 -17.64 -5.15 -24.10
CA VAL A 82 -18.57 -4.04 -23.82
C VAL A 82 -20.04 -4.51 -23.85
N GLY A 83 -20.29 -5.82 -24.03
CA GLY A 83 -21.61 -6.36 -24.33
C GLY A 83 -22.56 -6.58 -23.14
N LEU A 84 -22.04 -6.83 -21.93
CA LEU A 84 -22.87 -7.27 -20.79
C LEU A 84 -22.62 -6.41 -19.54
N CYS A 85 -23.70 -5.81 -19.01
CA CYS A 85 -23.68 -5.06 -17.76
C CYS A 85 -24.59 -5.72 -16.73
N VAL A 86 -24.10 -5.87 -15.51
CA VAL A 86 -24.92 -6.36 -14.38
C VAL A 86 -25.86 -5.26 -13.90
N ASP A 87 -27.14 -5.60 -13.70
CA ASP A 87 -28.17 -4.68 -13.20
C ASP A 87 -28.14 -4.58 -11.67
N HIS A 88 -27.82 -3.38 -11.16
CA HIS A 88 -27.79 -3.07 -9.73
C HIS A 88 -28.93 -2.16 -9.28
N ARG A 89 -29.97 -1.92 -10.09
CA ARG A 89 -31.02 -0.89 -9.85
C ARG A 89 -31.61 -0.90 -8.44
N LYS A 90 -31.79 -2.07 -7.82
CA LYS A 90 -32.32 -2.18 -6.44
C LYS A 90 -31.35 -1.57 -5.44
N THR A 91 -30.06 -1.93 -5.51
CA THR A 91 -29.00 -1.40 -4.64
C THR A 91 -28.73 0.07 -4.94
N GLU A 92 -28.70 0.46 -6.21
CA GLU A 92 -28.51 1.85 -6.65
C GLU A 92 -29.54 2.81 -6.03
N ARG A 93 -30.81 2.39 -5.94
CA ARG A 93 -31.87 3.18 -5.29
C ARG A 93 -31.59 3.43 -3.80
N VAL A 94 -30.93 2.49 -3.13
CA VAL A 94 -30.54 2.61 -1.71
C VAL A 94 -29.28 3.46 -1.56
N LEU A 95 -28.31 3.32 -2.45
CA LEU A 95 -27.03 4.02 -2.39
C LEU A 95 -27.11 5.49 -2.80
N ARG A 96 -27.96 5.83 -3.77
CA ARG A 96 -28.17 7.20 -4.26
C ARG A 96 -28.38 8.22 -3.12
N PRO A 97 -29.36 8.06 -2.22
CA PRO A 97 -29.55 9.00 -1.12
C PRO A 97 -28.38 9.01 -0.11
N LYS A 98 -27.66 7.89 0.07
CA LYS A 98 -26.43 7.87 0.91
C LYS A 98 -25.37 8.80 0.30
N LEU A 99 -25.16 8.74 -1.02
CA LEU A 99 -24.20 9.56 -1.75
C LEU A 99 -24.60 11.04 -1.77
N GLU A 100 -25.85 11.34 -2.10
CA GLU A 100 -26.38 12.72 -2.11
C GLU A 100 -26.24 13.38 -0.73
N LYS A 101 -26.51 12.64 0.36
CA LYS A 101 -26.37 13.14 1.73
C LYS A 101 -24.92 13.39 2.13
N ARG A 102 -23.98 12.60 1.64
CA ARG A 102 -22.54 12.70 1.99
C ARG A 102 -21.80 13.74 1.16
N TYR A 103 -22.35 14.14 0.02
CA TYR A 103 -21.74 15.13 -0.85
C TYR A 103 -21.84 16.54 -0.26
N ASP A 104 -20.70 17.16 0.03
CA ASP A 104 -20.60 18.54 0.48
C ASP A 104 -20.68 19.50 -0.71
N ARG A 105 -21.83 20.16 -0.87
CA ARG A 105 -22.12 21.04 -2.01
C ARG A 105 -21.27 22.31 -1.97
N GLN A 106 -20.64 22.61 -3.09
CA GLN A 106 -19.87 23.85 -3.25
C GLN A 106 -20.78 25.04 -3.49
N THR A 107 -21.91 24.85 -4.18
CA THR A 107 -22.80 25.92 -4.54
C THR A 107 -24.01 25.93 -3.61
N LYS A 108 -24.29 27.11 -3.04
CA LYS A 108 -25.51 27.32 -2.27
C LYS A 108 -26.70 26.99 -3.17
N ASP A 109 -27.59 26.11 -2.70
CA ASP A 109 -28.74 25.61 -3.44
C ASP A 109 -28.43 24.71 -4.66
N GLY A 110 -27.17 24.27 -4.82
CA GLY A 110 -26.79 23.24 -5.78
C GLY A 110 -27.54 21.93 -5.54
N THR A 111 -27.76 21.17 -6.62
CA THR A 111 -28.31 19.81 -6.54
C THR A 111 -27.23 18.79 -6.88
N VAL A 112 -27.35 17.59 -6.34
CA VAL A 112 -26.39 16.51 -6.58
C VAL A 112 -27.02 15.50 -7.50
N GLU A 113 -26.39 15.26 -8.64
CA GLU A 113 -26.74 14.19 -9.55
C GLU A 113 -25.84 12.99 -9.27
N VAL A 114 -26.46 11.85 -8.99
CA VAL A 114 -25.77 10.57 -8.84
C VAL A 114 -26.19 9.66 -9.99
N SER A 115 -25.22 9.06 -10.66
CA SER A 115 -25.44 8.03 -11.68
C SER A 115 -24.51 6.85 -11.46
N PHE A 116 -24.88 5.69 -12.00
CA PHE A 116 -24.14 4.45 -11.89
C PHE A 116 -23.77 3.99 -13.31
N GLY A 117 -22.49 3.68 -13.51
CA GLY A 117 -21.99 3.14 -14.78
C GLY A 117 -22.22 1.65 -14.91
N CYS A 118 -21.82 1.09 -16.04
CA CYS A 118 -21.83 -0.35 -16.29
C CYS A 118 -20.90 -1.07 -15.30
N ASP A 119 -21.39 -2.18 -14.76
CA ASP A 119 -20.59 -3.18 -14.05
C ASP A 119 -20.36 -4.38 -14.98
N PRO A 120 -19.11 -4.63 -15.42
CA PRO A 120 -18.81 -5.69 -16.37
C PRO A 120 -18.68 -7.08 -15.73
N LEU A 121 -18.75 -7.20 -14.40
CA LEU A 121 -18.44 -8.46 -13.69
C LEU A 121 -19.63 -9.43 -13.75
N THR A 122 -19.81 -10.13 -14.87
CA THR A 122 -20.94 -11.02 -15.10
C THR A 122 -20.84 -12.37 -14.38
N ALA A 123 -19.67 -12.71 -13.85
CA ALA A 123 -19.41 -14.00 -13.25
C ALA A 123 -18.90 -13.90 -11.79
N SER A 124 -18.41 -15.02 -11.24
CA SER A 124 -17.98 -15.07 -9.85
C SER A 124 -16.69 -14.29 -9.66
N ILE A 125 -16.60 -13.49 -8.59
CA ILE A 125 -15.38 -12.75 -8.27
C ILE A 125 -14.31 -13.74 -7.82
N VAL A 126 -13.16 -13.75 -8.51
CA VAL A 126 -12.02 -14.64 -8.23
C VAL A 126 -10.82 -13.88 -7.67
N ARG A 127 -10.72 -12.57 -7.92
CA ARG A 127 -9.63 -11.75 -7.39
C ARG A 127 -10.11 -10.38 -6.96
N ILE A 128 -9.60 -9.92 -5.82
CA ILE A 128 -9.85 -8.58 -5.30
C ILE A 128 -8.51 -7.97 -4.89
N GLU A 129 -8.21 -6.78 -5.38
CA GLU A 129 -7.05 -6.00 -4.96
C GLU A 129 -7.53 -4.76 -4.20
N VAL A 130 -6.98 -4.54 -3.00
CA VAL A 130 -7.28 -3.36 -2.19
C VAL A 130 -5.98 -2.64 -1.89
N GLU A 131 -5.93 -1.35 -2.19
CA GLU A 131 -4.87 -0.45 -1.74
C GLU A 131 -5.50 0.60 -0.81
N THR A 132 -4.88 0.85 0.34
CA THR A 132 -5.32 1.93 1.26
C THR A 132 -4.12 2.57 1.92
N GLY A 133 -4.20 3.87 2.21
CA GLY A 133 -3.12 4.56 2.91
C GLY A 133 -3.47 5.99 3.29
N SER A 134 -2.63 6.58 4.13
CA SER A 134 -2.66 8.01 4.49
C SER A 134 -1.25 8.58 4.49
N GLY A 135 -1.05 9.72 3.82
CA GLY A 135 0.26 10.37 3.82
C GLY A 135 0.58 11.06 5.14
N HIS A 136 -0.41 11.57 5.88
CA HIS A 136 -0.18 12.05 7.26
C HIS A 136 0.09 10.89 8.21
N GLY A 137 -0.56 9.74 8.01
CA GLY A 137 -0.28 8.52 8.77
C GLY A 137 1.05 7.87 8.40
N GLY A 138 1.61 8.19 7.22
CA GLY A 138 2.77 7.51 6.67
C GLY A 138 2.49 6.04 6.34
N SER A 139 1.24 5.71 6.01
CA SER A 139 0.81 4.32 5.83
C SER A 139 0.43 3.99 4.40
N LEU A 140 0.74 2.77 3.98
CA LEU A 140 0.26 2.16 2.74
C LEU A 140 0.10 0.67 2.95
N GLN A 141 -1.05 0.13 2.61
CA GLN A 141 -1.36 -1.29 2.70
C GLN A 141 -1.85 -1.77 1.34
N LEU A 142 -1.31 -2.90 0.89
CA LEU A 142 -1.65 -3.59 -0.35
C LEU A 142 -2.17 -4.97 0.03
N TRP A 143 -3.34 -5.32 -0.49
CA TRP A 143 -4.02 -6.58 -0.20
C TRP A 143 -4.40 -7.21 -1.52
N GLN A 144 -4.15 -8.51 -1.66
CA GLN A 144 -4.72 -9.34 -2.72
C GLN A 144 -5.52 -10.46 -2.06
N LEU A 145 -6.77 -10.58 -2.46
CA LEU A 145 -7.64 -11.68 -2.09
C LEU A 145 -7.84 -12.53 -3.34
N THR A 146 -7.60 -13.83 -3.24
CA THR A 146 -7.76 -14.78 -4.35
C THR A 146 -8.69 -15.89 -3.91
N ARG A 147 -9.74 -16.13 -4.69
CA ARG A 147 -10.65 -17.26 -4.51
C ARG A 147 -9.99 -18.49 -5.11
N LYS A 148 -10.03 -19.61 -4.41
CA LYS A 148 -9.71 -20.92 -4.97
C LYS A 148 -11.00 -21.65 -5.36
N ASP A 149 -10.97 -22.38 -6.47
CA ASP A 149 -12.16 -22.88 -7.17
C ASP A 149 -13.07 -23.80 -6.33
N ASP A 150 -12.55 -24.36 -5.23
CA ASP A 150 -13.27 -25.29 -4.34
C ASP A 150 -13.36 -24.82 -2.88
N GLU A 151 -12.97 -23.58 -2.58
CA GLU A 151 -12.90 -23.06 -1.22
C GLU A 151 -14.06 -22.10 -0.88
N ASP A 152 -14.52 -22.18 0.37
CA ASP A 152 -15.54 -21.29 0.95
C ASP A 152 -14.93 -19.97 1.47
N HIS A 153 -13.68 -19.70 1.13
CA HIS A 153 -12.93 -18.51 1.51
C HIS A 153 -12.07 -17.97 0.37
N PHE A 154 -11.66 -16.72 0.50
CA PHE A 154 -10.54 -16.16 -0.25
C PHE A 154 -9.28 -16.25 0.60
N ASP A 155 -8.17 -16.65 -0.02
CA ASP A 155 -6.84 -16.46 0.52
C ASP A 155 -6.48 -14.98 0.45
N VAL A 156 -5.95 -14.44 1.54
CA VAL A 156 -5.52 -13.04 1.64
C VAL A 156 -4.01 -12.99 1.72
N LEU A 157 -3.39 -12.19 0.87
CA LEU A 157 -1.99 -11.80 0.93
C LEU A 157 -1.89 -10.28 1.17
N ALA A 158 -1.11 -9.87 2.15
CA ALA A 158 -0.97 -8.45 2.49
C ALA A 158 0.50 -8.03 2.65
N VAL A 159 0.82 -6.84 2.13
CA VAL A 159 2.07 -6.11 2.42
C VAL A 159 1.68 -4.71 2.88
N ALA A 160 2.16 -4.28 4.05
CA ALA A 160 1.77 -3.01 4.64
C ALA A 160 2.96 -2.28 5.25
N ASN A 161 3.10 -0.99 4.98
CA ASN A 161 4.01 -0.10 5.68
C ASN A 161 3.16 0.82 6.56
N ASP A 162 3.33 0.77 7.88
CA ASP A 162 2.59 1.59 8.87
C ASP A 162 3.53 2.47 9.71
N THR A 163 4.66 2.88 9.12
CA THR A 163 5.68 3.65 9.86
C THR A 163 5.42 5.15 9.71
N TYR A 164 4.98 5.80 10.80
CA TYR A 164 4.85 7.26 10.85
C TYR A 164 6.16 7.96 10.50
N TYR A 165 6.08 9.05 9.74
CA TYR A 165 7.25 9.83 9.33
C TYR A 165 8.04 10.34 10.54
N GLY A 166 9.32 9.95 10.65
CA GLY A 166 10.23 10.44 11.69
C GLY A 166 10.12 9.76 13.06
N ALA A 167 9.33 8.69 13.19
CA ALA A 167 9.39 7.85 14.39
C ALA A 167 10.70 7.02 14.35
N PRO A 168 11.61 7.16 15.33
CA PRO A 168 12.78 6.30 15.38
C PRO A 168 12.31 4.86 15.55
N ALA A 169 12.77 3.96 14.67
CA ALA A 169 12.58 2.55 14.87
C ALA A 169 13.18 2.19 16.24
N LYS A 170 12.35 1.82 17.21
CA LYS A 170 12.87 1.32 18.49
C LYS A 170 13.62 0.04 18.18
N VAL A 171 14.91 0.00 18.47
CA VAL A 171 15.76 -1.19 18.30
C VAL A 171 15.09 -2.37 19.01
N GLY A 172 14.55 -3.32 18.25
CA GLY A 172 13.91 -4.54 18.75
C GLY A 172 12.41 -4.68 18.46
N ASP A 173 11.70 -3.58 18.23
CA ASP A 173 10.43 -3.60 17.49
C ASP A 173 10.81 -3.43 16.02
N GLN A 174 10.24 -4.17 15.06
CA GLN A 174 10.35 -3.77 13.65
C GLN A 174 9.11 -2.95 13.27
N PRO A 175 9.05 -1.63 13.57
CA PRO A 175 8.20 -0.76 12.78
C PRO A 175 8.85 -0.71 11.39
N GLY A 176 8.22 -1.34 10.41
CA GLY A 176 8.82 -1.41 9.08
C GLY A 176 8.33 -2.61 8.31
N ILE A 177 7.29 -2.38 7.52
CA ILE A 177 6.81 -3.29 6.47
C ILE A 177 6.39 -4.67 7.00
N PHE A 178 5.10 -4.86 7.21
CA PHE A 178 4.47 -6.11 7.55
C PHE A 178 4.14 -6.91 6.29
N VAL A 179 4.30 -8.23 6.39
CA VAL A 179 3.94 -9.20 5.35
C VAL A 179 3.16 -10.32 6.03
N ALA A 180 1.99 -10.65 5.52
CA ALA A 180 1.14 -11.66 6.13
C ALA A 180 0.15 -12.30 5.17
N ARG A 181 -0.36 -13.44 5.63
CA ARG A 181 -1.47 -14.16 5.03
C ARG A 181 -2.65 -14.30 5.97
N GLY A 182 -3.82 -14.47 5.40
CA GLY A 182 -5.02 -14.83 6.14
C GLY A 182 -6.06 -15.42 5.21
N ALA A 183 -7.27 -15.57 5.73
CA ALA A 183 -8.42 -16.02 4.96
C ALA A 183 -9.64 -15.18 5.33
N ILE A 184 -10.57 -15.08 4.40
CA ILE A 184 -11.84 -14.38 4.56
C ILE A 184 -12.97 -15.18 3.92
N SER A 185 -14.08 -15.35 4.63
CA SER A 185 -15.25 -16.09 4.16
C SER A 185 -15.80 -15.50 2.85
N VAL A 186 -16.04 -16.35 1.85
CA VAL A 186 -16.67 -15.97 0.58
C VAL A 186 -18.03 -15.35 0.85
N ARG A 187 -18.84 -15.94 1.74
CA ARG A 187 -20.19 -15.47 2.04
C ARG A 187 -20.19 -14.05 2.61
N ASP A 188 -19.29 -13.78 3.55
CA ASP A 188 -19.24 -12.49 4.23
C ASP A 188 -18.74 -11.41 3.27
N LEU A 189 -17.81 -11.77 2.37
CA LEU A 189 -17.31 -10.88 1.34
C LEU A 189 -18.34 -10.61 0.23
N GLU A 190 -19.00 -11.65 -0.32
CA GLU A 190 -20.03 -11.51 -1.36
C GLU A 190 -21.21 -10.65 -0.90
N THR A 191 -21.58 -10.75 0.38
CA THR A 191 -22.63 -9.90 0.98
C THR A 191 -22.28 -8.42 0.84
N VAL A 192 -21.03 -8.04 1.08
CA VAL A 192 -20.56 -6.66 0.98
C VAL A 192 -20.30 -6.25 -0.47
N LEU A 193 -19.84 -7.18 -1.31
CA LEU A 193 -19.60 -6.92 -2.74
C LEU A 193 -20.87 -6.46 -3.48
N ALA A 194 -22.06 -6.88 -3.02
CA ALA A 194 -23.33 -6.42 -3.55
C ALA A 194 -23.52 -4.88 -3.43
N GLU A 195 -22.97 -4.24 -2.40
CA GLU A 195 -22.94 -2.76 -2.27
C GLU A 195 -21.70 -2.14 -2.90
N VAL A 196 -20.53 -2.78 -2.76
CA VAL A 196 -19.26 -2.25 -3.28
C VAL A 196 -19.27 -2.09 -4.80
N ARG A 197 -19.76 -3.09 -5.54
CA ARG A 197 -19.75 -3.09 -7.02
C ARG A 197 -20.38 -1.83 -7.64
N PRO A 198 -21.65 -1.47 -7.34
CA PRO A 198 -22.23 -0.22 -7.84
C PRO A 198 -21.56 1.05 -7.27
N LEU A 199 -20.94 1.00 -6.08
CA LEU A 199 -20.15 2.13 -5.55
C LEU A 199 -18.85 2.38 -6.36
N LEU A 200 -18.29 1.35 -6.98
CA LEU A 200 -17.14 1.51 -7.88
C LEU A 200 -17.53 2.12 -9.22
N THR A 201 -18.76 1.91 -9.70
CA THR A 201 -19.23 2.47 -10.98
C THR A 201 -19.83 3.88 -10.87
N THR A 202 -19.92 4.45 -9.66
CA THR A 202 -20.69 5.67 -9.43
C THR A 202 -20.02 6.93 -9.97
N ARG A 203 -20.83 7.81 -10.56
CA ARG A 203 -20.44 9.17 -10.93
C ARG A 203 -21.32 10.15 -10.17
N VAL A 204 -20.69 11.09 -9.47
CA VAL A 204 -21.38 12.13 -8.70
C VAL A 204 -21.02 13.47 -9.31
N ARG A 205 -22.02 14.31 -9.57
CA ARG A 205 -21.83 15.64 -10.13
C ARG A 205 -22.69 16.64 -9.36
N GLU A 206 -22.15 17.80 -9.06
CA GLU A 206 -22.95 18.92 -8.59
C GLU A 206 -23.48 19.71 -9.79
N LEU A 207 -24.78 19.99 -9.77
CA LEU A 207 -25.43 20.87 -10.74
C LEU A 207 -25.62 22.23 -10.09
N GLU A 208 -25.06 23.25 -10.73
CA GLU A 208 -25.26 24.63 -10.30
C GLU A 208 -26.74 25.04 -10.45
N PRO A 209 -27.27 25.82 -9.48
CA PRO A 209 -28.58 26.43 -9.65
C PRO A 209 -28.53 27.42 -10.82
N LYS A 210 -29.69 27.67 -11.45
CA LYS A 210 -29.82 28.69 -12.50
C LYS A 210 -29.65 30.09 -11.87
N GLY A 211 -28.43 30.55 -11.64
CA GLY A 211 -28.11 31.86 -11.06
C GLY A 211 -26.62 32.01 -10.69
N LEU A 212 -26.16 33.26 -10.44
CA LEU A 212 -24.80 33.57 -10.00
C LEU A 212 -24.58 33.11 -8.55
N GLY A 213 -24.08 31.89 -8.36
CA GLY A 213 -23.71 31.35 -7.06
C GLY A 213 -22.26 31.70 -6.69
N LEU A 214 -22.04 32.18 -5.47
CA LEU A 214 -20.70 32.22 -4.86
C LEU A 214 -20.36 30.81 -4.34
N GLY A 215 -19.35 30.17 -4.93
CA GLY A 215 -18.89 28.84 -4.53
C GLY A 215 -18.19 28.84 -3.16
N LYS A 216 -18.35 27.76 -2.40
CA LYS A 216 -17.61 27.46 -1.17
C LYS A 216 -16.53 26.42 -1.49
N VAL A 217 -15.28 26.76 -1.20
CA VAL A 217 -14.16 25.81 -1.28
C VAL A 217 -13.77 25.45 0.14
N SER A 218 -13.85 24.16 0.46
CA SER A 218 -13.33 23.59 1.70
C SER A 218 -12.05 22.82 1.37
N PHE A 219 -10.99 23.13 2.12
CA PHE A 219 -9.71 22.45 2.01
C PHE A 219 -9.57 21.47 3.17
N SER A 220 -9.22 20.23 2.87
CA SER A 220 -8.81 19.26 3.87
C SER A 220 -7.29 19.12 3.83
N SER A 221 -6.66 19.09 5.00
CA SER A 221 -5.27 18.63 5.11
C SER A 221 -5.18 17.12 5.11
N ALA A 222 -6.26 16.37 5.37
CA ALA A 222 -6.21 14.92 5.32
C ALA A 222 -5.82 14.46 3.90
N ASP A 223 -4.99 13.44 3.79
CA ASP A 223 -4.71 12.78 2.52
C ASP A 223 -5.02 11.30 2.66
N PHE A 224 -5.51 10.74 1.56
CA PHE A 224 -5.74 9.30 1.50
C PHE A 224 -5.49 8.76 0.11
N HIS A 225 -5.15 7.49 0.10
CA HIS A 225 -5.09 6.65 -1.07
C HIS A 225 -6.11 5.54 -0.86
N ALA A 226 -6.88 5.28 -1.91
CA ALA A 226 -7.70 4.09 -1.97
C ALA A 226 -7.66 3.55 -3.39
N ARG A 227 -7.65 2.23 -3.51
CA ARG A 227 -7.97 1.52 -4.74
C ARG A 227 -8.72 0.26 -4.39
N ILE A 228 -9.73 -0.04 -5.18
CA ILE A 228 -10.35 -1.36 -5.23
C ILE A 228 -10.32 -1.81 -6.69
N ALA A 229 -9.88 -3.05 -6.91
CA ALA A 229 -10.02 -3.76 -8.18
C ALA A 229 -10.73 -5.08 -7.91
N LEU A 230 -11.73 -5.41 -8.70
CA LEU A 230 -12.45 -6.68 -8.68
C LEU A 230 -12.26 -7.35 -10.03
N GLU A 231 -12.06 -8.65 -10.03
CA GLU A 231 -11.95 -9.46 -11.24
C GLU A 231 -12.78 -10.73 -11.12
N ASP A 232 -13.55 -11.03 -12.16
CA ASP A 232 -14.36 -12.24 -12.24
C ASP A 232 -13.65 -13.39 -12.96
N ASP A 233 -14.20 -14.60 -12.87
CA ASP A 233 -13.68 -15.82 -13.50
C ASP A 233 -13.63 -15.74 -15.05
N SER A 234 -14.33 -14.77 -15.63
CA SER A 234 -14.37 -14.48 -17.06
C SER A 234 -13.29 -13.48 -17.48
N GLY A 235 -12.50 -12.98 -16.52
CA GLY A 235 -11.42 -12.03 -16.74
C GLY A 235 -11.90 -10.58 -16.86
N HIS A 236 -13.16 -10.26 -16.57
CA HIS A 236 -13.59 -8.86 -16.53
C HIS A 236 -13.07 -8.17 -15.28
N VAL A 237 -12.69 -6.90 -15.41
CA VAL A 237 -12.16 -6.10 -14.29
C VAL A 237 -13.04 -4.88 -14.03
N LEU A 238 -13.33 -4.61 -12.76
CA LEU A 238 -13.92 -3.35 -12.30
C LEU A 238 -12.97 -2.70 -11.31
N ALA A 239 -12.45 -1.54 -11.67
CA ALA A 239 -11.39 -0.87 -10.93
C ALA A 239 -11.72 0.61 -10.69
N ARG A 240 -11.45 1.08 -9.47
CA ARG A 240 -11.46 2.51 -9.15
C ARG A 240 -10.34 2.83 -8.18
N SER A 241 -9.71 3.99 -8.36
CA SER A 241 -8.66 4.49 -7.47
C SER A 241 -8.75 5.99 -7.29
N TYR A 242 -8.27 6.46 -6.14
CA TYR A 242 -8.07 7.88 -5.85
C TYR A 242 -6.82 8.06 -5.00
N THR A 243 -6.06 9.12 -5.25
CA THR A 243 -4.94 9.52 -4.39
C THR A 243 -4.91 11.04 -4.29
N GLY A 244 -4.96 11.56 -3.07
CA GLY A 244 -4.77 12.99 -2.82
C GLY A 244 -5.61 13.51 -1.67
N TYR A 245 -5.78 14.83 -1.64
CA TYR A 245 -6.56 15.53 -0.62
C TYR A 245 -8.06 15.42 -0.93
N PRO A 246 -8.91 14.99 0.02
CA PRO A 246 -10.34 15.01 -0.15
C PRO A 246 -10.87 16.43 0.08
N THR A 247 -10.94 17.18 -1.01
CA THR A 247 -11.51 18.54 -1.04
C THR A 247 -12.97 18.48 -1.49
N SER A 248 -13.74 19.53 -1.23
CA SER A 248 -15.11 19.60 -1.76
C SER A 248 -15.14 19.49 -3.29
N SER A 249 -14.10 19.98 -3.98
CA SER A 249 -13.96 19.94 -5.45
C SER A 249 -13.60 18.57 -6.03
N SER A 250 -13.06 17.65 -5.23
CA SER A 250 -12.62 16.33 -5.70
C SER A 250 -13.58 15.21 -5.31
N GLN A 251 -14.65 15.50 -4.57
CA GLN A 251 -15.65 14.52 -4.12
C GLN A 251 -16.21 13.65 -5.26
N GLN A 252 -16.38 14.24 -6.44
CA GLN A 252 -16.86 13.55 -7.64
C GLN A 252 -15.97 12.33 -8.00
N GLN A 253 -14.68 12.42 -7.71
CA GLN A 253 -13.69 11.40 -8.03
C GLN A 253 -13.66 10.29 -6.98
N TYR A 254 -13.80 10.65 -5.69
CA TYR A 254 -13.49 9.73 -4.60
C TYR A 254 -14.69 9.27 -3.76
N LEU A 255 -15.85 9.93 -3.79
CA LEU A 255 -16.91 9.68 -2.81
C LEU A 255 -17.48 8.26 -2.90
N GLY A 256 -17.73 7.75 -4.12
CA GLY A 256 -18.16 6.37 -4.34
C GLY A 256 -17.14 5.36 -3.81
N LEU A 257 -15.86 5.56 -4.14
CA LEU A 257 -14.76 4.73 -3.65
C LEU A 257 -14.62 4.76 -2.12
N ARG A 258 -14.79 5.93 -1.49
CA ARG A 258 -14.75 6.07 -0.03
C ARG A 258 -15.86 5.27 0.65
N LEU A 259 -17.09 5.34 0.12
CA LEU A 259 -18.18 4.52 0.65
C LEU A 259 -17.92 3.04 0.40
N ALA A 260 -17.40 2.65 -0.77
CA ALA A 260 -17.02 1.26 -1.05
C ALA A 260 -16.00 0.73 -0.02
N MET A 261 -14.95 1.50 0.29
CA MET A 261 -14.01 1.16 1.36
C MET A 261 -14.68 1.08 2.73
N THR A 262 -15.66 1.95 3.02
CA THR A 262 -16.39 1.93 4.30
C THR A 262 -17.19 0.64 4.47
N GLU A 263 -17.82 0.14 3.41
CA GLU A 263 -18.54 -1.13 3.45
C GLU A 263 -17.58 -2.33 3.51
N LEU A 264 -16.41 -2.24 2.84
CA LEU A 264 -15.43 -3.33 2.77
C LEU A 264 -14.57 -3.48 4.04
N SER A 265 -14.20 -2.37 4.68
CA SER A 265 -13.28 -2.36 5.85
C SER A 265 -13.68 -3.31 6.98
N PRO A 266 -14.96 -3.38 7.44
CA PRO A 266 -15.33 -4.27 8.54
C PRO A 266 -15.10 -5.75 8.26
N VAL A 267 -15.11 -6.18 6.99
CA VAL A 267 -14.84 -7.58 6.62
C VAL A 267 -13.32 -7.80 6.54
N LEU A 268 -12.59 -6.85 5.96
CA LEU A 268 -11.12 -6.90 5.91
C LEU A 268 -10.48 -6.92 7.32
N GLU A 269 -11.07 -6.20 8.27
CA GLU A 269 -10.62 -6.17 9.68
C GLU A 269 -10.82 -7.50 10.41
N GLN A 270 -11.61 -8.44 9.86
CA GLN A 270 -11.81 -9.77 10.44
C GLN A 270 -10.71 -10.77 10.04
N VAL A 271 -9.82 -10.40 9.12
CA VAL A 271 -8.75 -11.28 8.65
C VAL A 271 -7.77 -11.56 9.80
N ALA A 272 -7.71 -12.83 10.20
CA ALA A 272 -6.75 -13.30 11.20
C ALA A 272 -5.36 -13.49 10.57
N PHE A 273 -4.62 -12.38 10.44
CA PHE A 273 -3.32 -12.39 9.79
C PHE A 273 -2.27 -13.21 10.56
N GLN A 274 -1.56 -14.04 9.82
CA GLN A 274 -0.35 -14.72 10.24
C GLN A 274 0.86 -14.04 9.59
N PRO A 275 1.79 -13.46 10.38
CA PRO A 275 3.02 -12.88 9.84
C PRO A 275 3.83 -13.93 9.08
N GLU A 276 4.40 -13.56 7.93
CA GLU A 276 5.28 -14.44 7.16
C GLU A 276 6.53 -13.73 6.64
N LEU A 277 7.55 -14.52 6.28
CA LEU A 277 8.71 -14.02 5.55
C LEU A 277 8.36 -13.86 4.06
N PRO A 278 8.89 -12.84 3.36
CA PRO A 278 8.64 -12.65 1.93
C PRO A 278 9.14 -13.82 1.08
N ASN A 279 8.21 -14.66 0.61
CA ASN A 279 8.49 -15.79 -0.28
C ASN A 279 8.42 -15.39 -1.77
N ALA A 280 8.68 -16.33 -2.68
CA ALA A 280 8.74 -16.05 -4.12
C ALA A 280 7.39 -15.60 -4.71
N GLU A 281 6.29 -16.18 -4.26
CA GLU A 281 4.93 -15.82 -4.69
C GLU A 281 4.61 -14.37 -4.31
N LEU A 282 4.83 -14.01 -3.04
CA LEU A 282 4.59 -12.65 -2.57
C LEU A 282 5.47 -11.64 -3.30
N ARG A 283 6.75 -11.96 -3.52
CA ARG A 283 7.65 -11.07 -4.27
C ARG A 283 7.15 -10.85 -5.68
N SER A 284 6.76 -11.92 -6.37
CA SER A 284 6.20 -11.84 -7.72
C SER A 284 4.93 -10.99 -7.76
N TRP A 285 3.99 -11.20 -6.83
CA TRP A 285 2.77 -10.40 -6.73
C TRP A 285 3.07 -8.93 -6.46
N TYR A 286 3.93 -8.64 -5.48
CA TYR A 286 4.28 -7.29 -5.08
C TYR A 286 4.95 -6.53 -6.23
N VAL A 287 5.87 -7.17 -6.95
CA VAL A 287 6.53 -6.58 -8.13
C VAL A 287 5.52 -6.17 -9.20
N VAL A 288 4.57 -7.06 -9.54
CA VAL A 288 3.51 -6.76 -10.52
C VAL A 288 2.64 -5.60 -10.04
N THR A 289 2.24 -5.64 -8.77
CA THR A 289 1.39 -4.62 -8.14
C THR A 289 2.09 -3.25 -8.14
N ALA A 290 3.33 -3.19 -7.68
CA ALA A 290 4.11 -1.97 -7.62
C ALA A 290 4.32 -1.35 -9.00
N ARG A 291 4.66 -2.18 -10.02
CA ARG A 291 4.83 -1.71 -11.41
C ARG A 291 3.51 -1.21 -12.03
N ARG A 292 2.37 -1.85 -11.73
CA ARG A 292 1.04 -1.37 -12.17
C ARG A 292 0.61 -0.09 -11.45
N ALA A 293 0.95 0.03 -10.16
CA ALA A 293 0.65 1.23 -9.38
C ALA A 293 1.49 2.43 -9.81
N TRP A 294 2.74 2.19 -10.20
CA TRP A 294 3.74 3.24 -10.39
C TRP A 294 3.29 4.39 -11.31
N PRO A 295 2.75 4.16 -12.52
CA PRO A 295 2.28 5.25 -13.39
C PRO A 295 1.14 6.06 -12.77
N ARG A 296 0.23 5.42 -12.02
CA ARG A 296 -0.92 6.07 -11.39
C ARG A 296 -0.50 7.04 -10.28
N VAL A 297 0.61 6.74 -9.62
CA VAL A 297 1.06 7.49 -8.44
C VAL A 297 2.13 8.53 -8.78
N GLN A 298 2.35 8.90 -10.04
CA GLN A 298 3.33 9.93 -10.41
C GLN A 298 2.85 11.37 -10.13
N GLY A 299 1.56 11.56 -9.85
CA GLY A 299 1.00 12.88 -9.54
C GLY A 299 1.61 13.53 -8.31
N GLN A 300 1.52 14.87 -8.24
CA GLN A 300 2.10 15.65 -7.13
C GLN A 300 1.53 15.28 -5.76
N TYR A 301 0.27 14.86 -5.68
CA TYR A 301 -0.41 14.50 -4.43
C TYR A 301 -0.25 13.04 -4.02
N ALA A 302 0.51 12.26 -4.79
CA ALA A 302 0.76 10.84 -4.56
C ALA A 302 2.20 10.53 -4.10
N TRP A 303 2.96 11.55 -3.70
CA TRP A 303 4.36 11.41 -3.33
C TRP A 303 4.61 10.39 -2.23
N TRP A 304 3.76 10.38 -1.20
CA TRP A 304 3.89 9.47 -0.07
C TRP A 304 3.57 8.02 -0.48
N VAL A 305 2.64 7.79 -1.41
CA VAL A 305 2.38 6.45 -1.94
C VAL A 305 3.63 5.92 -2.65
N ARG A 306 4.29 6.76 -3.45
CA ARG A 306 5.55 6.37 -4.13
C ARG A 306 6.65 6.00 -3.15
N GLU A 307 6.88 6.84 -2.14
CA GLU A 307 7.88 6.58 -1.10
C GLU A 307 7.59 5.26 -0.39
N ARG A 308 6.32 4.97 -0.06
CA ARG A 308 5.95 3.72 0.61
C ARG A 308 6.04 2.51 -0.29
N LEU A 309 5.73 2.64 -1.59
CA LEU A 309 6.03 1.59 -2.57
C LEU A 309 7.54 1.33 -2.59
N VAL A 310 8.39 2.35 -2.73
CA VAL A 310 9.85 2.14 -2.71
C VAL A 310 10.32 1.46 -1.42
N ALA A 311 9.89 1.95 -0.24
CA ALA A 311 10.26 1.34 1.03
C ALA A 311 9.85 -0.15 1.10
N MET A 312 8.61 -0.48 0.72
CA MET A 312 8.13 -1.86 0.70
C MET A 312 8.93 -2.77 -0.24
N ALA A 313 9.48 -2.23 -1.34
CA ALA A 313 10.30 -2.99 -2.27
C ALA A 313 11.59 -3.54 -1.62
N GLY A 314 12.14 -2.88 -0.60
CA GLY A 314 13.30 -3.39 0.12
C GLY A 314 13.05 -4.71 0.86
N LYS A 315 11.78 -5.06 1.14
CA LYS A 315 11.38 -6.31 1.80
C LYS A 315 10.65 -7.26 0.87
N ALA A 316 9.71 -6.75 0.08
CA ALA A 316 8.82 -7.53 -0.77
C ALA A 316 9.19 -7.49 -2.27
N GLY A 317 10.17 -6.67 -2.68
CA GLY A 317 10.55 -6.50 -4.07
C GLY A 317 11.71 -7.40 -4.51
N ASP A 318 12.16 -7.16 -5.74
CA ASP A 318 13.37 -7.72 -6.34
C ASP A 318 14.04 -6.68 -7.28
N ARG A 319 15.11 -7.10 -7.97
CA ARG A 319 15.88 -6.24 -8.89
C ARG A 319 15.06 -5.62 -10.01
N SER A 320 13.92 -6.17 -10.39
CA SER A 320 13.07 -5.60 -11.45
C SER A 320 12.43 -4.27 -11.06
N LEU A 321 12.46 -3.89 -9.78
CA LEU A 321 11.98 -2.60 -9.27
C LEU A 321 13.05 -1.51 -9.19
N VAL A 322 14.30 -1.80 -9.56
CA VAL A 322 15.39 -0.80 -9.59
C VAL A 322 15.00 0.46 -10.36
N PRO A 323 14.33 0.42 -11.53
CA PRO A 323 13.92 1.65 -12.23
C PRO A 323 13.05 2.59 -11.39
N MET A 324 12.17 2.05 -10.54
CA MET A 324 11.33 2.85 -9.63
C MET A 324 12.18 3.52 -8.54
N VAL A 325 13.13 2.78 -7.96
CA VAL A 325 14.05 3.29 -6.93
C VAL A 325 14.93 4.40 -7.50
N VAL A 326 15.50 4.19 -8.69
CA VAL A 326 16.33 5.18 -9.40
C VAL A 326 15.52 6.45 -9.73
N GLN A 327 14.25 6.32 -10.09
CA GLN A 327 13.40 7.48 -10.32
C GLN A 327 13.19 8.34 -9.07
N GLU A 328 13.02 7.74 -7.88
CA GLU A 328 12.95 8.50 -6.62
C GLU A 328 14.31 9.09 -6.25
N LEU A 329 15.43 8.40 -6.48
CA LEU A 329 16.78 8.97 -6.29
C LEU A 329 16.96 10.24 -7.14
N ARG A 330 16.61 10.19 -8.44
CA ARG A 330 16.65 11.35 -9.33
C ARG A 330 15.78 12.50 -8.82
N ARG A 331 14.59 12.17 -8.31
CA ARG A 331 13.67 13.17 -7.76
C ARG A 331 14.28 13.83 -6.52
N GLY A 332 14.79 13.04 -5.58
CA GLY A 332 15.48 13.53 -4.38
C GLY A 332 16.66 14.45 -4.72
N LEU A 333 17.50 14.03 -5.67
CA LEU A 333 18.62 14.83 -6.16
C LEU A 333 18.17 16.20 -6.70
N ARG A 334 17.10 16.26 -7.51
CA ARG A 334 16.56 17.53 -8.02
C ARG A 334 16.03 18.44 -6.91
N GLU A 335 15.41 17.89 -5.87
CA GLU A 335 14.93 18.69 -4.74
C GLU A 335 16.10 19.24 -3.90
N ILE A 336 17.16 18.45 -3.70
CA ILE A 336 18.38 18.86 -2.99
C ILE A 336 19.14 19.93 -3.78
N GLU A 337 19.19 19.83 -5.10
CA GLU A 337 19.86 20.81 -5.97
C GLU A 337 19.21 22.20 -5.91
N LYS A 338 17.87 22.24 -5.81
CA LYS A 338 17.09 23.49 -5.69
C LYS A 338 17.14 24.10 -4.29
N ALA A 339 17.55 23.34 -3.28
CA ALA A 339 17.53 23.75 -1.89
C ALA A 339 18.69 24.69 -1.53
N LYS A 340 18.48 25.49 -0.48
CA LYS A 340 19.53 26.30 0.13
C LYS A 340 20.56 25.41 0.79
N ALA A 341 21.80 25.90 0.93
CA ALA A 341 22.93 25.10 1.42
C ALA A 341 22.67 24.49 2.80
N GLU A 342 22.02 25.25 3.69
CA GLU A 342 21.65 24.82 5.04
C GLU A 342 20.64 23.65 5.07
N ASP A 343 19.79 23.52 4.04
CA ASP A 343 18.75 22.49 3.98
C ASP A 343 19.22 21.22 3.27
N LYS A 344 20.30 21.29 2.47
CA LYS A 344 20.75 20.18 1.61
C LYS A 344 21.00 18.89 2.37
N LYS A 345 21.58 18.97 3.57
CA LYS A 345 21.85 17.79 4.40
C LYS A 345 20.54 17.11 4.83
N SER A 346 19.61 17.87 5.42
CA SER A 346 18.33 17.34 5.89
C SER A 346 17.50 16.76 4.74
N LEU A 347 17.53 17.39 3.56
CA LEU A 347 16.83 16.88 2.38
C LEU A 347 17.51 15.63 1.81
N ALA A 348 18.85 15.54 1.84
CA ALA A 348 19.57 14.34 1.47
C ALA A 348 19.20 13.16 2.38
N ASP A 349 19.21 13.37 3.70
CA ASP A 349 18.81 12.34 4.66
C ASP A 349 17.37 11.89 4.43
N ARG A 350 16.44 12.83 4.18
CA ARG A 350 15.03 12.55 3.94
C ARG A 350 14.77 11.79 2.63
N TYR A 351 15.40 12.19 1.53
CA TYR A 351 15.03 11.70 0.20
C TYR A 351 15.93 10.58 -0.34
N LEU A 352 17.16 10.45 0.15
CA LEU A 352 18.13 9.53 -0.44
C LEU A 352 18.37 8.29 0.43
N THR A 353 18.25 8.38 1.75
CA THR A 353 18.55 7.25 2.65
C THR A 353 17.71 6.01 2.32
N GLU A 354 16.38 6.14 2.33
CA GLU A 354 15.49 5.00 2.12
C GLU A 354 15.65 4.40 0.71
N PRO A 355 15.65 5.17 -0.41
CA PRO A 355 15.88 4.57 -1.72
C PRO A 355 17.26 3.91 -1.87
N LEU A 356 18.32 4.44 -1.24
CA LEU A 356 19.65 3.81 -1.24
C LEU A 356 19.66 2.49 -0.44
N ASP A 357 19.02 2.47 0.73
CA ASP A 357 18.85 1.24 1.53
C ASP A 357 18.07 0.17 0.75
N VAL A 358 16.98 0.57 0.08
CA VAL A 358 16.18 -0.31 -0.76
C VAL A 358 17.01 -0.83 -1.94
N LEU A 359 17.75 0.04 -2.63
CA LEU A 359 18.63 -0.36 -3.73
C LEU A 359 19.63 -1.43 -3.27
N ALA A 360 20.29 -1.20 -2.14
CA ALA A 360 21.24 -2.15 -1.56
C ALA A 360 20.59 -3.48 -1.22
N ARG A 361 19.37 -3.50 -0.69
CA ARG A 361 18.66 -4.75 -0.37
C ARG A 361 18.23 -5.54 -1.60
N ILE A 362 17.71 -4.88 -2.63
CA ILE A 362 17.20 -5.59 -3.81
C ILE A 362 18.31 -5.98 -4.79
N THR A 363 19.44 -5.27 -4.79
CA THR A 363 20.58 -5.55 -5.69
C THR A 363 21.73 -6.29 -5.01
N GLY A 364 21.90 -6.14 -3.69
CA GLY A 364 23.12 -6.52 -2.97
C GLY A 364 24.27 -5.51 -3.11
N TRP A 365 24.05 -4.39 -3.81
CA TRP A 365 25.06 -3.35 -4.05
C TRP A 365 24.70 -2.05 -3.32
N ASP A 366 25.59 -1.60 -2.43
CA ASP A 366 25.45 -0.32 -1.73
C ASP A 366 26.44 0.72 -2.29
N PRO A 367 25.97 1.76 -3.02
CA PRO A 367 26.84 2.79 -3.56
C PRO A 367 27.45 3.72 -2.49
N ARG A 368 27.02 3.64 -1.22
CA ARG A 368 27.63 4.39 -0.11
C ARG A 368 28.96 3.81 0.36
N HIS A 369 29.19 2.52 0.08
CA HIS A 369 30.34 1.76 0.53
C HIS A 369 31.09 1.15 -0.67
N PRO A 370 31.89 1.95 -1.41
CA PRO A 370 32.83 1.44 -2.40
C PRO A 370 33.76 0.35 -1.87
N GLU A 371 34.37 -0.39 -2.81
CA GLU A 371 35.32 -1.48 -2.53
C GLU A 371 36.56 -1.03 -1.74
N ASP A 372 36.91 0.25 -1.78
CA ASP A 372 38.02 0.82 -1.00
C ASP A 372 37.65 1.07 0.49
N GLY A 373 36.40 0.83 0.86
CA GLY A 373 35.89 0.98 2.23
C GLY A 373 35.63 2.43 2.65
N SER A 374 35.80 3.41 1.76
CA SER A 374 35.44 4.80 2.05
C SER A 374 33.92 4.96 2.15
N GLU A 375 33.45 5.93 2.94
CA GLU A 375 32.02 6.27 3.02
C GLU A 375 31.73 7.48 2.12
N ARG A 376 30.78 7.33 1.20
CA ARG A 376 30.38 8.42 0.30
C ARG A 376 29.22 9.22 0.87
N ALA A 377 29.20 10.53 0.60
CA ALA A 377 28.06 11.36 0.92
C ALA A 377 26.81 10.91 0.14
N LEU A 378 25.62 10.98 0.75
CA LEU A 378 24.37 10.51 0.13
C LEU A 378 24.12 11.05 -1.29
N PRO A 379 24.32 12.36 -1.59
CA PRO A 379 24.13 12.85 -2.95
C PRO A 379 25.13 12.27 -3.97
N GLU A 380 26.35 11.94 -3.55
CA GLU A 380 27.36 11.33 -4.41
C GLU A 380 27.01 9.88 -4.71
N ALA A 381 26.69 9.10 -3.67
CA ALA A 381 26.22 7.72 -3.80
C ALA A 381 24.96 7.61 -4.67
N ALA A 382 24.01 8.54 -4.51
CA ALA A 382 22.80 8.58 -5.33
C ALA A 382 23.09 8.91 -6.81
N ARG A 383 24.03 9.83 -7.11
CA ARG A 383 24.42 10.12 -8.50
C ARG A 383 25.11 8.94 -9.15
N GLU A 384 25.97 8.23 -8.42
CA GLU A 384 26.60 7.00 -8.90
C GLU A 384 25.57 5.91 -9.19
N ALA A 385 24.61 5.69 -8.28
CA ALA A 385 23.49 4.78 -8.51
C ALA A 385 22.71 5.12 -9.79
N VAL A 386 22.34 6.39 -9.97
CA VAL A 386 21.64 6.84 -11.18
C VAL A 386 22.49 6.61 -12.43
N SER A 387 23.77 6.99 -12.39
CA SER A 387 24.68 6.84 -13.53
C SER A 387 24.89 5.37 -13.91
N GLU A 388 25.17 4.49 -12.94
CA GLU A 388 25.36 3.05 -13.16
C GLU A 388 24.10 2.43 -13.78
N CYS A 389 22.93 2.73 -13.22
CA CYS A 389 21.68 2.16 -13.72
C CYS A 389 21.28 2.69 -15.11
N ASP A 390 21.72 3.89 -15.48
CA ASP A 390 21.44 4.52 -16.78
C ASP A 390 22.33 4.03 -17.92
N LEU A 391 23.51 3.47 -17.60
CA LEU A 391 24.37 2.79 -18.57
C LEU A 391 23.79 1.46 -19.06
N SER A 392 22.63 1.05 -18.54
CA SER A 392 21.89 -0.10 -19.05
C SER A 392 21.54 0.12 -20.52
N PRO A 393 21.93 -0.78 -21.44
CA PRO A 393 21.63 -0.63 -22.85
C PRO A 393 20.12 -0.48 -23.01
N SER A 394 19.71 0.58 -23.70
CA SER A 394 18.33 0.78 -24.12
C SER A 394 17.98 -0.37 -25.04
N SER A 395 17.33 -1.40 -24.49
CA SER A 395 16.82 -2.56 -25.21
C SER A 395 15.68 -2.17 -26.14
#